data_AF-A0AA96G112-F1
#
_entry.id   AF-A0AA96G112-F1
#
_cell.length_a   1.000
_cell.length_b   1.000
_cell.length_c   1.000
_cell.angle_alpha   90.00
_cell.angle_beta   90.00
_cell.angle_gamma   90.00
#
_symmetry.space_group_name_H-M   'P 1'
#
loop_
_entity.id
_entity.type
_entity.pdbx_description
1 polymer ?
#
loop_
_entity_poly.entity_id
_entity_poly.type
_entity_poly.pdbx_seq_one_letter_code
_entity_poly.pdbx_strand_id
1 'polypeptide(L)'
;MPKPLPLPDDLLPLHVAALEADRAMIQAREQGGDVDAAREQYVAAALALRAHPIWPEAQAAQAHAQTWQASLDRAKKTLDGEAAAA
;
A
#
# COMPACT_ATOMS: atom_id res chain seq x y z
N MET A 1 2.95 18.56 21.08
CA MET A 1 2.65 18.01 19.74
C MET A 1 2.97 16.52 19.77
N PRO A 2 2.11 15.63 19.25
CA PRO A 2 2.45 14.21 19.18
C PRO A 2 3.73 14.04 18.35
N LYS A 3 4.66 13.21 18.84
CA LYS A 3 5.91 12.91 18.15
C LYS A 3 5.56 12.16 16.84
N PRO A 4 6.09 12.57 15.68
CA PRO A 4 5.83 11.86 14.44
C PRO A 4 6.33 10.42 14.56
N LEU A 5 5.47 9.46 14.23
CA LEU A 5 5.86 8.06 14.14
C LEU A 5 6.74 7.88 12.89
N PRO A 6 7.93 7.28 13.02
CA PRO A 6 8.75 6.99 11.86
C PRO A 6 8.02 6.01 10.95
N LEU A 7 8.13 6.21 9.63
CA LEU A 7 7.60 5.27 8.65
C LEU A 7 8.50 4.01 8.61
N PRO A 8 7.98 2.83 8.95
CA PRO A 8 8.75 1.58 8.85
C PRO A 8 9.03 1.18 7.39
N ASP A 9 10.24 0.68 7.11
CA ASP A 9 10.64 0.26 5.76
C ASP A 9 9.88 -0.99 5.26
N ASP A 10 9.46 -1.85 6.18
CA ASP A 10 8.70 -3.08 5.92
C ASP A 10 7.24 -2.82 5.52
N LEU A 11 6.73 -1.61 5.69
CA LEU A 11 5.45 -1.20 5.11
C LEU A 11 5.52 -1.06 3.58
N LEU A 12 6.70 -0.71 3.03
CA LEU A 12 6.83 -0.37 1.62
C LEU A 12 6.40 -1.54 0.69
N PRO A 13 6.87 -2.79 0.87
CA PRO A 13 6.45 -3.90 0.03
C PRO A 13 4.94 -4.17 0.05
N LEU A 14 4.29 -4.00 1.20
CA LEU A 14 2.84 -4.20 1.34
C LEU A 14 2.04 -3.17 0.53
N HIS A 15 2.49 -1.90 0.55
CA HIS A 15 1.83 -0.84 -0.21
C HIS A 15 2.10 -0.93 -1.70
N VAL A 16 3.31 -1.35 -2.10
CA VAL A 16 3.63 -1.65 -3.50
C VAL A 16 2.70 -2.74 -4.02
N ALA A 17 2.60 -3.88 -3.31
CA ALA A 17 1.71 -4.97 -3.70
C ALA A 17 0.23 -4.54 -3.81
N ALA A 18 -0.25 -3.69 -2.89
CA ALA A 18 -1.60 -3.15 -2.95
C ALA A 18 -1.82 -2.25 -4.18
N LEU A 19 -0.84 -1.41 -4.54
CA LEU A 19 -0.91 -0.55 -5.73
C LEU A 19 -0.83 -1.34 -7.04
N GLU A 20 0.01 -2.37 -7.09
CA GLU A 20 0.10 -3.26 -8.26
C GLU A 20 -1.19 -4.04 -8.47
N ALA A 21 -1.77 -4.59 -7.39
CA ALA A 21 -3.06 -5.25 -7.42
C ALA A 21 -4.17 -4.29 -7.89
N ASP A 22 -4.15 -3.03 -7.44
CA ASP A 22 -5.10 -2.01 -7.90
C ASP A 22 -4.95 -1.69 -9.40
N ARG A 23 -3.71 -1.52 -9.88
CA ARG A 23 -3.41 -1.35 -11.31
C ARG A 23 -3.89 -2.55 -12.14
N ALA A 24 -3.64 -3.77 -11.67
CA ALA A 24 -4.08 -5.00 -12.33
C ALA A 24 -5.62 -5.10 -12.38
N MET A 25 -6.33 -4.71 -11.31
CA MET A 25 -7.79 -4.62 -11.31
C MET A 25 -8.30 -3.61 -12.35
N ILE A 26 -7.68 -2.43 -12.45
CA ILE A 26 -8.07 -1.41 -13.45
C ILE A 26 -7.87 -1.95 -14.86
N GLN A 27 -6.69 -2.51 -15.16
CA GLN A 27 -6.39 -3.09 -16.48
C GLN A 27 -7.34 -4.23 -16.84
N ALA A 28 -7.62 -5.14 -15.90
CA ALA A 28 -8.57 -6.22 -16.11
C ALA A 28 -9.97 -5.69 -16.44
N ARG A 29 -10.47 -4.66 -15.74
CA ARG A 29 -11.77 -4.03 -16.05
C ARG A 29 -11.80 -3.40 -17.43
N GLU A 30 -10.75 -2.69 -17.81
CA GLU A 30 -10.64 -2.05 -19.13
C GLU A 30 -10.59 -3.07 -20.27
N GLN A 31 -10.01 -4.25 -20.01
CA GLN A 31 -9.88 -5.34 -20.98
C GLN A 31 -11.05 -6.34 -20.94
N GLY A 32 -12.02 -6.15 -20.04
CA GLY A 32 -13.12 -7.11 -19.82
C GLY A 32 -12.68 -8.44 -19.21
N GLY A 33 -11.52 -8.47 -18.55
CA GLY A 33 -10.94 -9.63 -17.87
C GLY A 33 -11.41 -9.80 -16.42
N ASP A 34 -10.96 -10.90 -15.81
CA ASP A 34 -11.27 -11.25 -14.43
C ASP A 34 -10.46 -10.40 -13.44
N VAL A 35 -11.15 -9.84 -12.44
CA VAL A 35 -10.56 -8.99 -11.40
C VAL A 35 -10.34 -9.75 -10.08
N ASP A 36 -10.80 -11.00 -9.97
CA ASP A 36 -10.85 -11.72 -8.69
C ASP A 36 -9.45 -12.01 -8.15
N ALA A 37 -8.52 -12.46 -8.99
CA ALA A 37 -7.13 -12.68 -8.58
C ALA A 37 -6.45 -11.40 -8.06
N ALA A 38 -6.65 -10.27 -8.76
CA ALA A 38 -6.10 -8.99 -8.35
C ALA A 38 -6.79 -8.46 -7.06
N ARG A 39 -8.08 -8.71 -6.91
CA ARG A 39 -8.83 -8.40 -5.68
C ARG A 39 -8.32 -9.19 -4.49
N GLU A 40 -8.05 -10.49 -4.65
CA GLU A 40 -7.48 -11.34 -3.60
C GLU A 40 -6.12 -10.81 -3.13
N GLN A 41 -5.25 -10.41 -4.07
CA GLN A 41 -3.95 -9.80 -3.75
C GLN A 41 -4.10 -8.48 -2.99
N TYR A 42 -5.02 -7.62 -3.44
CA TYR A 42 -5.30 -6.36 -2.75
C TYR A 42 -5.80 -6.59 -1.31
N VAL A 43 -6.72 -7.54 -1.13
CA VAL A 43 -7.25 -7.91 0.19
C VAL A 43 -6.15 -8.48 1.09
N ALA A 44 -5.30 -9.36 0.56
CA ALA A 44 -4.18 -9.92 1.31
C ALA A 44 -3.21 -8.84 1.80
N ALA A 45 -2.84 -7.89 0.94
CA ALA A 45 -1.99 -6.76 1.30
C ALA A 45 -2.64 -5.86 2.38
N ALA A 46 -3.94 -5.58 2.24
CA ALA A 46 -4.69 -4.78 3.21
C ALA A 46 -4.82 -5.48 4.58
N LEU A 47 -5.01 -6.80 4.61
CA LEU A 47 -5.03 -7.58 5.84
C LEU A 47 -3.66 -7.60 6.52
N ALA A 48 -2.59 -7.83 5.75
CA ALA A 48 -1.22 -7.83 6.25
C ALA A 48 -0.83 -6.47 6.86
N LEU A 49 -1.23 -5.37 6.22
CA LEU A 49 -1.06 -4.03 6.78
C LEU A 49 -1.77 -3.86 8.13
N ARG A 50 -3.04 -4.26 8.22
CA ARG A 50 -3.81 -4.09 9.46
C ARG A 50 -3.24 -4.95 10.59
N ALA A 51 -2.57 -6.05 10.26
CA ALA A 51 -1.83 -6.88 11.20
C ALA A 51 -0.44 -6.34 11.54
N HIS A 52 0.03 -5.28 10.88
CA HIS A 52 1.37 -4.74 11.07
C HIS A 52 1.55 -4.17 12.49
N PRO A 53 2.70 -4.40 13.16
CA PRO A 53 2.94 -3.93 14.54
C PRO A 53 2.81 -2.43 14.77
N ILE A 54 3.01 -1.62 13.72
CA ILE A 54 2.87 -0.15 13.79
C ILE A 54 1.39 0.29 13.92
N TRP A 55 0.42 -0.56 13.58
CA TRP A 55 -0.97 -0.16 13.44
C TRP A 55 -1.61 0.30 14.77
N PRO A 56 -1.44 -0.42 15.90
CA PRO A 56 -1.92 0.05 17.21
C PRO A 56 -1.28 1.36 17.66
N GLU A 57 0.03 1.54 17.41
CA GLU A 57 0.75 2.76 17.76
C GLU A 57 0.27 3.96 16.92
N ALA A 58 0.11 3.75 15.62
CA ALA A 58 -0.39 4.76 14.70
C ALA A 58 -1.85 5.14 15.01
N GLN A 59 -2.66 4.18 15.47
CA GLN A 59 -4.01 4.45 15.95
C GLN A 59 -3.99 5.27 17.25
N ALA A 60 -3.19 4.87 18.24
CA ALA A 60 -3.06 5.58 19.52
C ALA A 60 -2.54 7.02 19.35
N ALA A 61 -1.62 7.23 18.39
CA ALA A 61 -1.09 8.54 18.05
C ALA A 61 -2.00 9.36 17.12
N GLN A 62 -3.15 8.81 16.67
CA GLN A 62 -4.02 9.38 15.63
C GLN A 62 -3.27 9.73 14.33
N ALA A 63 -2.17 9.02 14.06
CA ALA A 63 -1.26 9.26 12.94
C ALA A 63 -1.41 8.21 11.81
N HIS A 64 -2.24 7.17 11.99
CA HIS A 64 -2.42 6.08 11.02
C HIS A 64 -2.67 6.55 9.59
N ALA A 65 -3.52 7.55 9.38
CA ALA A 65 -3.79 8.09 8.04
C ALA A 65 -2.54 8.74 7.41
N GLN A 66 -1.73 9.42 8.22
CA GLN A 66 -0.52 10.11 7.78
C GLN A 66 0.59 9.10 7.47
N THR A 67 0.80 8.10 8.34
CA THR A 67 1.74 6.99 8.12
C THR A 67 1.38 6.20 6.86
N TRP A 68 0.09 5.91 6.68
CA TRP A 68 -0.43 5.23 5.49
C TRP A 68 -0.17 6.04 4.21
N GLN A 69 -0.52 7.34 4.21
CA GLN A 69 -0.31 8.18 3.04
C GLN A 69 1.17 8.32 2.67
N ALA A 70 2.05 8.54 3.65
CA ALA A 70 3.49 8.64 3.42
C ALA A 70 4.07 7.35 2.82
N SER A 71 3.56 6.19 3.26
CA SER A 71 3.94 4.89 2.72
C SER A 71 3.44 4.70 1.28
N LEU A 72 2.18 5.07 0.99
CA LEU A 72 1.64 5.05 -0.38
C LEU A 72 2.44 5.94 -1.32
N ASP A 73 2.80 7.15 -0.88
CA ASP A 73 3.58 8.10 -1.70
C ASP A 73 4.96 7.51 -2.03
N ARG A 74 5.61 6.87 -1.05
CA ARG A 74 6.89 6.17 -1.27
C ARG A 74 6.74 4.99 -2.22
N ALA A 75 5.72 4.15 -2.04
CA ALA A 75 5.44 3.00 -2.89
C ALA A 75 5.17 3.42 -4.34
N LYS A 76 4.35 4.47 -4.53
CA LYS A 76 4.08 5.04 -5.85
C LYS A 76 5.36 5.56 -6.51
N LYS A 77 6.19 6.30 -5.77
CA LYS A 77 7.46 6.81 -6.30
C LYS A 77 8.42 5.68 -6.71
N THR A 78 8.47 4.59 -5.94
CA THR A 78 9.26 3.40 -6.30
C THR A 78 8.76 2.81 -7.62
N LEU A 79 7.45 2.55 -7.74
CA LEU A 79 6.84 2.00 -8.95
C LEU A 79 7.02 2.91 -10.18
N ASP A 80 6.86 4.22 -10.01
CA ASP A 80 7.03 5.18 -11.11
C ASP A 80 8.50 5.26 -11.55
N GLY A 81 9.45 5.09 -10.61
CA GLY A 81 10.88 5.01 -10.92
C GLY A 81 11.27 3.73 -11.66
N GLU A 82 10.69 2.59 -11.29
CA GLU A 82 10.89 1.30 -11.98
C GLU A 82 10.31 1.34 -13.41
N ALA A 83 9.12 1.90 -13.58
CA ALA A 83 8.50 2.06 -14.89
C ALA A 83 9.26 3.01 -15.83
N ALA A 84 9.93 4.03 -15.29
CA ALA A 84 10.77 4.94 -16.07
C ALA A 84 12.13 4.34 -16.46
N ALA A 85 12.55 3.26 -15.79
CA ALA A 85 13.78 2.53 -16.05
C ALA A 85 13.60 1.31 -16.99
N ALA A 86 12.36 0.93 -17.27
CA ALA A 86 11.96 -0.15 -18.17
C ALA A 86 11.72 0.35 -19.60
#